data_AF-A0A087CSI2-F1
#
_entry.id   AF-A0A087CSI2-F1
#
_cell.length_a   1.000
_cell.length_b   1.000
_cell.length_c   1.000
_cell.angle_alpha   90.00
_cell.angle_beta   90.00
_cell.angle_gamma   90.00
#
_symmetry.space_group_name_H-M   'P 1'
#
loop_
_entity.id
_entity.type
_entity.pdbx_description
1 polymer ?
#
loop_
_entity_poly.entity_id
_entity_poly.type
_entity_poly.pdbx_seq_one_letter_code
_entity_poly.pdbx_strand_id
1 'polypeptide(L)' 'MNGDVAEFIRLAREGHAPISREERKAIANHIKYLRIRARDPEYYTRRRRMERRNRKGLE' A
#
# COMPACT_ATOMS: atom_id res chain seq x y z
N MET A 1 -2.85 25.91 7.27
CA MET A 1 -3.66 25.17 6.29
C MET A 1 -4.73 24.40 7.04
N ASN A 2 -5.85 25.03 7.37
CA ASN A 2 -7.03 24.32 7.87
C ASN A 2 -7.99 24.21 6.68
N GLY A 3 -7.65 23.34 5.74
CA GLY A 3 -8.59 22.93 4.70
C GLY A 3 -9.73 22.22 5.41
N ASP A 4 -10.92 22.81 5.33
CA ASP A 4 -12.08 22.44 6.14
C ASP A 4 -12.37 20.94 6.03
N VAL A 5 -12.28 20.23 7.15
CA VAL A 5 -12.54 18.78 7.22
C VAL A 5 -13.93 18.46 6.66
N ALA A 6 -14.88 19.39 6.76
CA ALA A 6 -16.20 19.25 6.16
C ALA A 6 -16.14 19.17 4.63
N GLU A 7 -15.28 19.95 3.98
CA GLU A 7 -15.08 19.93 2.53
C GLU A 7 -14.44 18.62 2.08
N PHE A 8 -13.44 18.13 2.83
CA PHE A 8 -12.85 16.82 2.59
C PHE A 8 -13.88 15.69 2.70
N ILE A 9 -14.72 15.69 3.75
CA ILE A 9 -15.76 14.68 3.96
C ILE A 9 -16.80 14.74 2.83
N ARG A 10 -17.22 15.94 2.42
CA ARG A 10 -18.17 16.13 1.30
C ARG A 10 -17.61 15.54 0.01
N LEU A 11 -16.39 15.93 -0.38
CA LEU A 11 -15.72 15.42 -1.57
C LEU A 11 -15.50 13.90 -1.51
N ALA A 12 -15.15 13.36 -0.34
CA ALA A 12 -14.99 11.93 -0.17
C ALA A 12 -16.29 11.15 -0.36
N ARG A 13 -17.43 11.66 0.13
CA ARG A 13 -18.76 11.06 -0.09
C ARG A 13 -19.18 11.08 -1.56
N GLU A 14 -18.77 12.12 -2.29
CA GLU A 14 -19.03 12.28 -3.72
C GLU A 14 -18.06 11.46 -4.61
N GLY A 15 -17.09 10.74 -4.02
CA GLY A 15 -16.07 9.99 -4.76
C GLY A 15 -14.94 10.85 -5.33
N HIS A 16 -14.90 12.14 -4.98
CA HIS A 16 -13.91 13.13 -5.42
C HIS A 16 -12.94 13.53 -4.31
N ALA A 17 -12.70 12.65 -3.33
CA ALA A 17 -11.76 12.91 -2.23
C ALA A 17 -10.44 13.47 -2.79
N PRO A 18 -9.96 14.64 -2.33
CA PRO A 18 -8.70 15.22 -2.78
C PRO A 18 -7.54 14.44 -2.17
N ILE A 19 -7.34 13.20 -2.63
CA ILE A 19 -6.21 12.36 -2.25
C ILE A 19 -4.98 12.80 -3.04
N SER A 20 -3.93 13.10 -2.30
CA SER A 20 -2.61 13.42 -2.83
C SER A 20 -2.05 12.25 -3.63
N ARG A 21 -1.02 12.54 -4.44
CA ARG A 21 -0.30 11.51 -5.18
C ARG A 21 0.33 10.46 -4.25
N GLU A 22 0.78 10.89 -3.08
CA GLU A 22 1.39 10.01 -2.07
C GLU A 22 0.37 9.07 -1.45
N GLU A 23 -0.83 9.57 -1.14
CA GLU A 23 -1.92 8.74 -0.62
C GLU A 23 -2.39 7.71 -1.64
N ARG A 24 -2.55 8.10 -2.92
CA ARG A 24 -2.84 7.13 -4.00
C ARG A 24 -1.78 6.02 -4.08
N LYS A 25 -0.50 6.40 -3.95
CA LYS A 25 0.61 5.45 -3.95
C LYS A 25 0.56 4.53 -2.72
N ALA A 26 0.23 5.07 -1.54
CA ALA A 26 0.08 4.30 -0.31
C ALA A 26 -1.07 3.28 -0.43
N ILE A 27 -2.23 3.69 -0.94
CA ILE A 27 -3.38 2.80 -1.20
C ILE A 27 -3.00 1.68 -2.17
N ALA A 28 -2.37 2.01 -3.30
CA ALA A 28 -1.95 1.03 -4.28
C ALA A 28 -0.94 0.01 -3.69
N ASN A 29 0.02 0.50 -2.90
CA ASN A 29 0.97 -0.35 -2.19
C ASN A 29 0.29 -1.26 -1.17
N HIS A 30 -0.72 -0.75 -0.46
CA HIS A 30 -1.48 -1.53 0.51
C HIS A 30 -2.28 -2.65 -0.16
N ILE A 31 -2.98 -2.35 -1.26
CA ILE A 31 -3.68 -3.36 -2.06
C ILE A 31 -2.71 -4.43 -2.55
N LYS A 32 -1.53 -4.03 -3.03
CA LYS A 32 -0.47 -4.96 -3.45
C LYS A 32 0.02 -5.83 -2.30
N TYR A 33 0.23 -5.25 -1.12
CA TYR A 33 0.60 -5.96 0.10
C TYR A 33 -0.42 -7.04 0.45
N LEU A 34 -1.72 -6.70 0.44
CA LEU A 34 -2.80 -7.64 0.74
C LEU A 34 -2.84 -8.80 -0.26
N ARG A 35 -2.71 -8.51 -1.57
CA ARG A 35 -2.67 -9.55 -2.61
C ARG A 35 -1.48 -10.50 -2.43
N ILE A 36 -0.30 -9.94 -2.13
CA ILE A 36 0.90 -10.74 -1.89
C ILE A 36 0.73 -11.61 -0.64
N ARG A 37 0.23 -11.04 0.46
CA ARG A 37 -0.02 -11.78 1.70
C ARG A 37 -1.08 -12.87 1.55
N ALA A 38 -2.13 -12.63 0.77
CA ALA A 38 -3.14 -13.64 0.48
C ALA A 38 -2.57 -14.82 -0.33
N ARG A 39 -1.68 -14.54 -1.29
CA ARG A 39 -1.02 -15.56 -2.11
C ARG A 39 0.07 -16.32 -1.35
N ASP A 40 0.85 -15.62 -0.53
CA ASP A 40 1.94 -16.17 0.28
C ASP A 40 1.94 -15.45 1.64
N PRO A 41 1.27 -16.04 2.66
CA PRO A 41 1.18 -15.45 4.00
C PRO A 41 2.53 -15.18 4.64
N GLU A 42 3.55 -15.95 4.25
CA GLU A 42 4.90 -15.84 4.80
C GLU A 42 5.80 -14.91 3.99
N TYR A 43 5.33 -14.32 2.87
CA TYR A 43 6.16 -13.54 1.95
C TYR A 43 7.01 -12.45 2.61
N TYR A 44 6.47 -11.82 3.66
CA TYR A 44 7.10 -10.74 4.41
C TYR A 44 7.88 -11.22 5.65
N THR A 45 7.91 -12.52 5.94
CA THR A 45 8.70 -13.09 7.04
C THR A 45 10.20 -13.00 6.77
N ARG A 46 10.99 -12.99 7.84
CA ARG A 46 12.46 -13.01 7.76
C ARG A 46 12.97 -14.22 6.97
N ARG A 47 12.35 -15.39 7.14
CA ARG A 47 12.70 -16.64 6.42
C ARG A 47 12.59 -16.48 4.91
N ARG A 48 11.41 -16.10 4.40
CA ARG A 48 11.17 -15.87 2.96
C ARG A 48 12.00 -14.73 2.39
N ARG A 49 12.34 -13.72 3.20
CA ARG A 49 13.27 -12.66 2.80
C ARG A 49 14.70 -13.19 2.59
N MET A 50 15.19 -14.06 3.47
CA MET A 50 16.51 -14.71 3.31
C MET A 50 16.53 -15.65 2.10
N GLU A 51 15.50 -16.47 1.89
CA GLU A 51 15.38 -17.35 0.71
C GLU A 51 15.47 -16.55 -0.61
N ARG A 52 14.79 -15.39 -0.70
CA ARG A 52 14.84 -14.50 -1.87
C ARG A 52 16.21 -13.84 -2.05
N ARG A 53 16.84 -13.42 -0.95
CA ARG A 53 18.18 -12.81 -0.99
C ARG A 53 19.22 -13.82 -1.47
N ASN A 54 19.15 -15.06 -0.98
CA ASN A 54 20.05 -16.13 -1.37
C ASN A 54 19.86 -16.52 -2.84
N ARG A 55 18.62 -16.55 -3.35
CA ARG A 55 18.36 -16.75 -4.79
C ARG A 55 18.94 -15.64 -5.66
N LYS A 56 18.79 -14.37 -5.26
CA LYS A 56 19.34 -13.22 -6.00
C LYS A 56 20.86 -13.08 -5.93
N GLY A 57 21.51 -13.67 -4.94
CA GLY A 57 22.97 -13.68 -4.83
C GLY A 57 23.63 -14.86 -5.54
N LEU A 58 22.83 -15.75 -6.13
CA LEU A 58 23.26 -16.90 -6.94
C LEU A 58 23.08 -16.66 -8.45
N GLU A 59 22.41 -15.55 -8.82
CA GLU A 59 22.37 -15.00 -10.19
C GLU A 59 23.44 -13.92 -10.35
#